data_AF-A0A9P6EGT3-F1
#
_entry.id   AF-A0A9P6EGT3-F1
#
_cell.length_a   1.000
_cell.length_b   1.000
_cell.length_c   1.000
_cell.angle_alpha   90.00
_cell.angle_beta   90.00
_cell.angle_gamma   90.00
#
_symmetry.space_group_name_H-M   'P 1'
#
loop_
_entity.id
_entity.type
_entity.pdbx_description
1 polymer ?
#
loop_
_entity_poly.entity_id
_entity_poly.type
_entity_poly.pdbx_seq_one_letter_code
_entity_poly.pdbx_strand_id
1 'polypeptide(L)'
;MTTNGTATLSGNLKLAYIDSGLVEGSNNYTTVILLHGSTFNAYTYDRVHELASPRNLRTIAVQRREYPGSTPYTDEEIDDIKNGRQVFIDRTAILMAEFIQFVAQTLKVPEVSENGSSGGIALLGWSIGAVTAMAPLSKPELLPNDLRTTLEKYFRMVIMLDPPHYAHGFTLPDSLTFVIPAQLSSLEAFYESFKGSVIGYYNTPEGWGGDISLLDRRTPAEAAYTPHAWSTEDYAKRYTIQAGVRSEFFTQLRTMKSIFEENSRRALFNEHLAQTFCPRVSIGILSVGRSHWICQYSAYRTQELYKELTEKGEKLRPLKVYHIQCGNHFTHYHYPEDFMDGLKALLS
;
A
#
# COMPACT_ATOMS: atom_id res chain seq x y z
N MET A 1 -13.23 -18.48 9.06
CA MET A 1 -14.40 -17.65 8.73
C MET A 1 -14.00 -16.21 8.93
N THR A 2 -14.22 -15.34 7.95
CA THR A 2 -13.88 -13.92 8.07
C THR A 2 -14.87 -13.19 8.98
N THR A 3 -14.42 -12.17 9.69
CA THR A 3 -15.27 -11.32 10.53
C THR A 3 -15.13 -9.85 10.13
N ASN A 4 -16.25 -9.13 10.11
CA ASN A 4 -16.23 -7.68 9.94
C ASN A 4 -16.07 -7.02 11.31
N GLY A 5 -15.22 -6.01 11.40
CA GLY A 5 -14.99 -5.25 12.62
C GLY A 5 -14.88 -3.75 12.35
N THR A 6 -14.83 -2.97 13.43
CA THR A 6 -14.60 -1.53 13.37
C THR A 6 -13.73 -1.12 14.54
N ALA A 7 -12.56 -0.56 14.23
CA ALA A 7 -11.71 0.08 15.22
C ALA A 7 -12.22 1.50 15.45
N THR A 8 -12.42 1.89 16.71
CA THR A 8 -12.65 3.29 17.09
C THR A 8 -11.35 3.82 17.68
N LEU A 9 -10.82 4.86 17.05
CA LEU A 9 -9.51 5.46 17.31
C LEU A 9 -9.70 6.87 17.89
N SER A 10 -8.60 7.62 18.06
CA SER A 10 -8.69 8.95 18.66
C SER A 10 -9.60 9.89 17.84
N GLY A 11 -10.22 10.85 18.52
CA GLY A 11 -11.19 11.76 17.90
C GLY A 11 -12.45 11.07 17.36
N ASN A 12 -12.77 9.86 17.83
CA ASN A 12 -13.88 9.01 17.33
C ASN A 12 -13.75 8.64 15.84
N LEU A 13 -12.52 8.66 15.29
CA LEU A 13 -12.28 8.14 13.95
C LEU A 13 -12.51 6.63 13.93
N LYS A 14 -13.20 6.14 12.90
CA LYS A 14 -13.52 4.73 12.72
C LYS A 14 -12.84 4.19 11.49
N LEU A 15 -12.23 3.00 11.63
CA LEU A 15 -11.76 2.20 10.51
C LEU A 15 -12.48 0.85 10.52
N ALA A 16 -13.32 0.62 9.51
CA ALA A 16 -13.88 -0.70 9.27
C ALA A 16 -12.81 -1.64 8.70
N TYR A 17 -12.89 -2.92 9.05
CA TYR A 17 -11.95 -3.92 8.57
C TYR A 17 -12.61 -5.31 8.44
N ILE A 18 -11.98 -6.16 7.64
CA ILE A 18 -12.32 -7.57 7.45
C ILE A 18 -11.12 -8.37 7.96
N ASP A 19 -11.36 -9.30 8.87
CA ASP A 19 -10.33 -10.08 9.55
C ASP A 19 -10.47 -11.56 9.17
N SER A 20 -9.38 -12.20 8.72
CA SER A 20 -9.37 -13.63 8.42
C SER A 20 -9.56 -14.53 9.65
N GLY A 21 -9.41 -13.96 10.84
CA GLY A 21 -9.42 -14.66 12.11
C GLY A 21 -8.04 -15.12 12.56
N LEU A 22 -7.98 -15.63 13.79
CA LEU A 22 -6.77 -16.22 14.37
C LEU A 22 -6.31 -17.44 13.57
N VAL A 23 -5.01 -17.69 13.55
CA VAL A 23 -4.43 -18.93 13.03
C VAL A 23 -4.50 -19.99 14.13
N GLU A 24 -5.39 -20.97 13.96
CA GLU A 24 -5.60 -22.03 14.96
C GLU A 24 -4.32 -22.83 15.21
N GLY A 25 -4.03 -23.11 16.49
CA GLY A 25 -2.82 -23.83 16.90
C GLY A 25 -1.51 -23.06 16.79
N SER A 26 -1.54 -21.79 16.35
CA SER A 26 -0.35 -20.94 16.22
C SER A 26 -0.32 -19.82 17.25
N ASN A 27 0.85 -19.60 17.85
CA ASN A 27 1.12 -18.50 18.76
C ASN A 27 2.18 -17.52 18.22
N ASN A 28 2.63 -17.70 16.98
CA ASN A 28 3.69 -16.91 16.36
C ASN A 28 3.36 -16.50 14.91
N TYR A 29 2.09 -16.58 14.50
CA TYR A 29 1.66 -16.11 13.19
C TYR A 29 1.97 -14.61 13.02
N THR A 30 2.30 -14.21 11.80
CA THR A 30 2.40 -12.78 11.46
C THR A 30 1.02 -12.27 11.03
N THR A 31 0.63 -11.11 11.54
CA THR A 31 -0.56 -10.40 11.07
C THR A 31 -0.18 -9.43 9.97
N VAL A 32 -0.91 -9.46 8.85
CA VAL A 32 -0.70 -8.56 7.71
C VAL A 32 -1.92 -7.65 7.59
N ILE A 33 -1.72 -6.36 7.83
CA ILE A 33 -2.73 -5.33 7.59
C ILE A 33 -2.66 -4.96 6.11
N LEU A 34 -3.76 -5.08 5.38
CA LEU A 34 -3.86 -4.87 3.95
C LEU A 34 -4.61 -3.56 3.66
N LEU A 35 -3.92 -2.60 3.03
CA LEU A 35 -4.45 -1.33 2.60
C LEU A 35 -4.64 -1.34 1.07
N HIS A 36 -5.89 -1.20 0.64
CA HIS A 36 -6.25 -1.21 -0.78
C HIS A 36 -5.83 0.08 -1.51
N GLY A 37 -5.78 -0.01 -2.85
CA GLY A 37 -5.51 1.10 -3.75
C GLY A 37 -6.72 1.99 -4.03
N SER A 38 -6.58 2.86 -5.04
CA SER A 38 -7.59 3.88 -5.36
C SER A 38 -8.86 3.24 -5.93
N THR A 39 -10.03 3.73 -5.53
CA THR A 39 -11.39 3.28 -5.89
C THR A 39 -11.77 1.83 -5.54
N PHE A 40 -10.81 0.90 -5.49
CA PHE A 40 -11.00 -0.43 -4.92
C PHE A 40 -10.99 -0.37 -3.40
N ASN A 41 -11.49 -1.41 -2.73
CA ASN A 41 -11.69 -1.40 -1.28
C ASN A 41 -11.34 -2.75 -0.62
N ALA A 42 -11.51 -2.88 0.69
CA ALA A 42 -11.08 -4.06 1.46
C ALA A 42 -11.63 -5.42 0.93
N TYR A 43 -12.78 -5.41 0.26
CA TYR A 43 -13.40 -6.63 -0.29
C TYR A 43 -12.64 -7.25 -1.46
N THR A 44 -11.61 -6.59 -2.00
CA THR A 44 -10.74 -7.18 -3.03
C THR A 44 -9.75 -8.21 -2.46
N TYR A 45 -9.67 -8.34 -1.14
CA TYR A 45 -8.80 -9.30 -0.45
C TYR A 45 -9.53 -10.56 0.06
N ASP A 46 -10.77 -10.79 -0.35
CA ASP A 46 -11.55 -11.97 0.06
C ASP A 46 -10.82 -13.30 -0.24
N ARG A 47 -10.29 -13.46 -1.45
CA ARG A 47 -9.48 -14.62 -1.87
C ARG A 47 -8.17 -14.73 -1.10
N VAL A 48 -7.60 -13.60 -0.67
CA VAL A 48 -6.38 -13.56 0.15
C VAL A 48 -6.65 -14.07 1.56
N HIS A 49 -7.80 -13.72 2.15
CA HIS A 49 -8.18 -14.18 3.48
C HIS A 49 -8.29 -15.71 3.56
N GLU A 50 -8.81 -16.35 2.50
CA GLU A 50 -8.96 -17.81 2.43
C GLU A 50 -7.62 -18.56 2.45
N LEU A 51 -6.56 -17.92 1.97
CA LEU A 51 -5.22 -18.52 1.81
C LEU A 51 -4.24 -18.19 2.94
N ALA A 52 -4.65 -17.37 3.91
CA ALA A 52 -3.77 -16.83 4.95
C ALA A 52 -3.35 -17.87 6.00
N SER A 53 -4.32 -18.56 6.60
CA SER A 53 -4.08 -19.49 7.71
C SER A 53 -3.10 -20.62 7.37
N PRO A 54 -3.20 -21.30 6.20
CA PRO A 54 -2.21 -22.32 5.80
C PRO A 54 -0.77 -21.85 5.72
N ARG A 55 -0.54 -20.53 5.57
CA ARG A 55 0.79 -19.90 5.50
C ARG A 55 1.26 -19.34 6.85
N ASN A 56 0.55 -19.66 7.94
CA ASN A 56 0.75 -19.11 9.28
C ASN A 56 0.63 -17.58 9.30
N LEU A 57 -0.36 -17.05 8.56
CA LEU A 57 -0.66 -15.62 8.47
C LEU A 57 -2.10 -15.34 8.90
N ARG A 58 -2.30 -14.20 9.57
CA ARG A 58 -3.61 -13.56 9.73
C ARG A 58 -3.63 -12.32 8.85
N THR A 59 -4.72 -12.09 8.13
CA THR A 59 -4.86 -10.91 7.26
C THR A 59 -6.00 -10.05 7.74
N ILE A 60 -5.78 -8.74 7.78
CA ILE A 60 -6.77 -7.73 8.18
C ILE A 60 -6.86 -6.70 7.06
N ALA A 61 -7.90 -6.78 6.24
CA ALA A 61 -8.14 -5.84 5.15
C ALA A 61 -8.91 -4.63 5.66
N VAL A 62 -8.36 -3.44 5.51
CA VAL A 62 -8.89 -2.22 6.13
C VAL A 62 -9.59 -1.37 5.08
N GLN A 63 -10.78 -0.89 5.40
CA GLN A 63 -11.41 0.19 4.65
C GLN A 63 -10.70 1.48 5.04
N ARG A 64 -9.99 2.10 4.10
CA ARG A 64 -9.37 3.42 4.34
C ARG A 64 -10.47 4.47 4.60
N ARG A 65 -10.07 5.66 5.07
CA ARG A 65 -11.01 6.80 5.17
C ARG A 65 -11.63 7.09 3.79
N GLU A 66 -12.87 7.58 3.79
CA GLU A 66 -13.79 7.70 2.63
C GLU A 66 -14.41 6.40 2.10
N TYR A 67 -14.00 5.23 2.60
CA TYR A 67 -14.58 3.95 2.18
C TYR A 67 -15.67 3.44 3.13
N PRO A 68 -16.59 2.56 2.65
CA PRO A 68 -17.75 2.15 3.41
C PRO A 68 -17.41 1.61 4.81
N GLY A 69 -18.08 2.14 5.83
CA GLY A 69 -17.90 1.75 7.24
C GLY A 69 -16.79 2.52 7.97
N SER A 70 -15.89 3.21 7.27
CA SER A 70 -14.86 4.06 7.86
C SER A 70 -15.27 5.53 7.88
N THR A 71 -14.67 6.32 8.77
CA THR A 71 -14.94 7.76 8.86
C THR A 71 -14.44 8.49 7.61
N PRO A 72 -15.30 9.23 6.88
CA PRO A 72 -14.88 10.06 5.75
C PRO A 72 -13.98 11.22 6.19
N TYR A 73 -13.30 11.86 5.25
CA TYR A 73 -12.59 13.11 5.49
C TYR A 73 -13.57 14.26 5.69
N THR A 74 -13.21 15.23 6.53
CA THR A 74 -13.91 16.53 6.56
C THR A 74 -13.50 17.36 5.34
N ASP A 75 -14.25 18.41 5.04
CA ASP A 75 -13.95 19.26 3.89
C ASP A 75 -12.62 20.02 4.06
N GLU A 76 -12.23 20.34 5.29
CA GLU A 76 -10.91 20.91 5.62
C GLU A 76 -9.78 19.92 5.34
N GLU A 77 -9.98 18.64 5.69
CA GLU A 77 -9.01 17.59 5.39
C GLU A 77 -8.89 17.35 3.88
N ILE A 78 -10.00 17.42 3.14
CA ILE A 78 -9.98 17.38 1.67
C ILE A 78 -9.22 18.59 1.10
N ASP A 79 -9.39 19.78 1.67
CA ASP A 79 -8.64 20.97 1.27
C ASP A 79 -7.13 20.83 1.52
N ASP A 80 -6.73 20.20 2.63
CA ASP A 80 -5.33 19.85 2.90
C ASP A 80 -4.74 18.92 1.83
N ILE A 81 -5.51 17.91 1.39
CA ILE A 81 -5.10 16.99 0.32
C ILE A 81 -4.97 17.74 -1.01
N LYS A 82 -5.97 18.54 -1.40
CA LYS A 82 -5.97 19.31 -2.66
C LYS A 82 -4.74 20.18 -2.81
N ASN A 83 -4.36 20.86 -1.72
CA ASN A 83 -3.28 21.82 -1.71
C ASN A 83 -1.92 21.21 -1.38
N GLY A 84 -1.84 19.90 -1.15
CA GLY A 84 -0.59 19.27 -0.73
C GLY A 84 -0.07 19.87 0.56
N ARG A 85 -0.81 19.72 1.66
CA ARG A 85 -0.37 20.14 3.00
C ARG A 85 0.12 18.95 3.81
N GLN A 86 1.27 19.13 4.47
CA GLN A 86 1.96 18.09 5.24
C GLN A 86 1.09 17.43 6.31
N VAL A 87 0.14 18.20 6.88
CA VAL A 87 -0.82 17.73 7.89
C VAL A 87 -1.61 16.50 7.44
N PHE A 88 -1.81 16.28 6.13
CA PHE A 88 -2.44 15.07 5.61
C PHE A 88 -1.63 13.81 5.96
N ILE A 89 -0.31 13.81 5.71
CA ILE A 89 0.56 12.67 6.04
C ILE A 89 0.73 12.55 7.55
N ASP A 90 0.81 13.67 8.27
CA ASP A 90 0.94 13.69 9.72
C ASP A 90 -0.26 12.99 10.40
N ARG A 91 -1.49 13.35 10.01
CA ARG A 91 -2.72 12.66 10.46
C ARG A 91 -2.73 11.19 10.06
N THR A 92 -2.27 10.87 8.85
CA THR A 92 -2.20 9.49 8.35
C THR A 92 -1.22 8.64 9.18
N ALA A 93 -0.06 9.19 9.55
CA ALA A 93 0.94 8.51 10.36
C ALA A 93 0.39 8.16 11.76
N ILE A 94 -0.27 9.12 12.41
CA ILE A 94 -0.91 8.92 13.71
C ILE A 94 -2.02 7.86 13.61
N LEU A 95 -2.94 8.02 12.65
CA LEU A 95 -4.07 7.10 12.45
C LEU A 95 -3.60 5.65 12.25
N MET A 96 -2.57 5.44 11.43
CA MET A 96 -2.04 4.10 11.18
C MET A 96 -1.25 3.54 12.38
N ALA A 97 -0.53 4.38 13.13
CA ALA A 97 0.11 3.95 14.37
C ALA A 97 -0.92 3.53 15.43
N GLU A 98 -2.01 4.29 15.58
CA GLU A 98 -3.14 3.95 16.45
C GLU A 98 -3.83 2.66 16.00
N PHE A 99 -4.04 2.48 14.69
CA PHE A 99 -4.63 1.24 14.18
C PHE A 99 -3.72 0.03 14.41
N ILE A 100 -2.41 0.16 14.24
CA ILE A 100 -1.45 -0.89 14.60
C ILE A 100 -1.53 -1.20 16.10
N GLN A 101 -1.65 -0.19 16.97
CA GLN A 101 -1.84 -0.39 18.41
C GLN A 101 -3.14 -1.13 18.72
N PHE A 102 -4.26 -0.72 18.09
CA PHE A 102 -5.54 -1.40 18.22
C PHE A 102 -5.43 -2.87 17.83
N VAL A 103 -4.84 -3.17 16.67
CA VAL A 103 -4.64 -4.55 16.20
C VAL A 103 -3.75 -5.33 17.18
N ALA A 104 -2.63 -4.76 17.62
CA ALA A 104 -1.72 -5.43 18.54
C ALA A 104 -2.39 -5.77 19.88
N GLN A 105 -3.02 -4.79 20.51
CA GLN A 105 -3.48 -4.88 21.90
C GLN A 105 -4.90 -5.45 22.00
N THR A 106 -5.83 -4.99 21.15
CA THR A 106 -7.23 -5.39 21.21
C THR A 106 -7.45 -6.72 20.50
N LEU A 107 -6.82 -6.90 19.34
CA LEU A 107 -6.94 -8.14 18.56
C LEU A 107 -5.88 -9.20 18.91
N LYS A 108 -5.03 -8.91 19.92
CA LYS A 108 -4.08 -9.83 20.57
C LYS A 108 -3.14 -10.52 19.60
N VAL A 109 -2.38 -9.72 18.86
CA VAL A 109 -1.37 -10.23 17.92
C VAL A 109 -0.10 -10.65 18.66
N PRO A 110 0.58 -11.74 18.26
CA PRO A 110 1.90 -12.08 18.80
C PRO A 110 2.92 -10.98 18.59
N GLU A 111 3.83 -10.80 19.54
CA GLU A 111 4.96 -9.88 19.38
C GLU A 111 5.92 -10.34 18.31
N VAL A 112 6.76 -9.42 17.82
CA VAL A 112 7.88 -9.81 16.95
C VAL A 112 8.84 -10.69 17.76
N SER A 113 9.20 -11.85 17.23
CA SER A 113 10.17 -12.73 17.88
C SER A 113 11.54 -12.04 18.00
N GLU A 114 12.38 -12.48 18.95
CA GLU A 114 13.70 -11.86 19.21
C GLU A 114 14.59 -11.79 17.95
N ASN A 115 14.52 -12.82 17.09
CA ASN A 115 15.24 -12.89 15.82
C ASN A 115 14.54 -12.17 14.64
N GLY A 116 13.37 -11.57 14.86
CA GLY A 116 12.60 -10.84 13.85
C GLY A 116 11.94 -11.70 12.76
N SER A 117 11.95 -13.04 12.88
CA SER A 117 11.49 -13.96 11.82
C SER A 117 10.02 -14.38 11.92
N SER A 118 9.35 -14.14 13.05
CA SER A 118 7.95 -14.54 13.27
C SER A 118 7.19 -13.54 14.13
N GLY A 119 5.88 -13.74 14.23
CA GLY A 119 5.00 -12.84 14.96
C GLY A 119 4.90 -11.45 14.35
N GLY A 120 4.38 -10.51 15.13
CA GLY A 120 4.26 -9.11 14.78
C GLY A 120 3.27 -8.79 13.66
N ILE A 121 3.38 -7.55 13.20
CA ILE A 121 2.50 -6.91 12.24
C ILE A 121 3.33 -6.45 11.03
N ALA A 122 2.89 -6.82 9.84
CA ALA A 122 3.31 -6.21 8.59
C ALA A 122 2.19 -5.31 8.06
N LEU A 123 2.54 -4.13 7.56
CA LEU A 123 1.60 -3.19 6.95
C LEU A 123 1.84 -3.17 5.45
N LEU A 124 0.90 -3.71 4.68
CA LEU A 124 0.98 -3.80 3.23
C LEU A 124 0.08 -2.73 2.60
N GLY A 125 0.66 -1.89 1.75
CA GLY A 125 -0.05 -0.93 0.92
C GLY A 125 -0.01 -1.31 -0.54
N TRP A 126 -1.18 -1.53 -1.15
CA TRP A 126 -1.30 -1.71 -2.59
C TRP A 126 -1.51 -0.38 -3.30
N SER A 127 -0.77 -0.15 -4.39
CA SER A 127 -0.93 1.05 -5.21
C SER A 127 -0.73 2.32 -4.36
N ILE A 128 -1.66 3.29 -4.42
CA ILE A 128 -1.64 4.49 -3.56
C ILE A 128 -1.67 4.16 -2.05
N GLY A 129 -2.19 2.99 -1.66
CA GLY A 129 -2.14 2.51 -0.26
C GLY A 129 -0.71 2.43 0.30
N ALA A 130 0.31 2.35 -0.55
CA ALA A 130 1.72 2.40 -0.16
C ALA A 130 2.08 3.71 0.57
N VAL A 131 1.50 4.85 0.18
CA VAL A 131 1.70 6.14 0.87
C VAL A 131 1.28 6.03 2.32
N THR A 132 0.09 5.48 2.56
CA THR A 132 -0.47 5.24 3.90
C THR A 132 0.37 4.23 4.67
N ALA A 133 0.86 3.17 4.03
CA ALA A 133 1.69 2.15 4.66
C ALA A 133 3.05 2.69 5.15
N MET A 134 3.66 3.63 4.42
CA MET A 134 4.93 4.26 4.80
C MET A 134 4.78 5.28 5.94
N ALA A 135 3.61 5.92 6.07
CA ALA A 135 3.41 7.07 6.94
C ALA A 135 3.84 6.86 8.41
N PRO A 136 3.56 5.73 9.08
CA PRO A 136 3.97 5.51 10.47
C PRO A 136 5.48 5.61 10.71
N LEU A 137 6.30 5.26 9.72
CA LEU A 137 7.76 5.33 9.82
C LEU A 137 8.34 6.70 9.51
N SER A 138 7.54 7.57 8.87
CA SER A 138 8.02 8.86 8.42
C SER A 138 8.10 9.87 9.57
N LYS A 139 7.14 9.94 10.49
CA LYS A 139 7.03 11.05 11.47
C LYS A 139 6.99 10.58 12.94
N PRO A 140 8.02 9.89 13.45
CA PRO A 140 8.03 9.42 14.84
C PRO A 140 7.93 10.54 15.88
N GLU A 141 8.33 11.76 15.54
CA GLU A 141 8.24 12.95 16.39
C GLU A 141 6.79 13.32 16.75
N LEU A 142 5.80 12.92 15.94
CA LEU A 142 4.39 13.19 16.18
C LEU A 142 3.72 12.12 17.03
N LEU A 143 4.35 10.95 17.18
CA LEU A 143 3.74 9.81 17.85
C LEU A 143 3.89 9.93 19.36
N PRO A 144 2.84 9.72 20.16
CA PRO A 144 2.97 9.55 21.60
C PRO A 144 3.88 8.35 21.97
N ASN A 145 4.41 8.36 23.21
CA ASN A 145 5.33 7.33 23.68
C ASN A 145 4.75 5.91 23.59
N ASP A 146 3.48 5.74 23.96
CA ASP A 146 2.78 4.45 23.96
C ASP A 146 2.60 3.89 22.53
N LEU A 147 2.35 4.75 21.53
CA LEU A 147 2.35 4.35 20.12
C LEU A 147 3.74 3.91 19.69
N ARG A 148 4.80 4.66 20.02
CA ARG A 148 6.18 4.29 19.69
C ARG A 148 6.58 2.94 20.30
N THR A 149 6.31 2.73 21.59
CA THR A 149 6.58 1.46 22.28
C THR A 149 5.82 0.30 21.63
N THR A 150 4.57 0.53 21.23
CA THR A 150 3.79 -0.48 20.51
C THR A 150 4.41 -0.81 19.16
N LEU A 151 4.79 0.19 18.37
CA LEU A 151 5.44 -0.03 17.08
C LEU A 151 6.77 -0.76 17.22
N GLU A 152 7.61 -0.42 18.20
CA GLU A 152 8.88 -1.12 18.44
C GLU A 152 8.70 -2.62 18.76
N LYS A 153 7.60 -2.97 19.44
CA LYS A 153 7.31 -4.35 19.88
C LYS A 153 6.65 -5.20 18.81
N TYR A 154 5.74 -4.60 18.03
CA TYR A 154 4.88 -5.34 17.11
C TYR A 154 5.15 -5.06 15.64
N PHE A 155 5.68 -3.89 15.27
CA PHE A 155 5.83 -3.55 13.86
C PHE A 155 7.06 -4.22 13.27
N ARG A 156 6.84 -5.03 12.23
CA ARG A 156 7.85 -5.91 11.63
C ARG A 156 8.28 -5.44 10.24
N MET A 157 7.33 -5.05 9.41
CA MET A 157 7.60 -4.77 8.00
C MET A 157 6.58 -3.79 7.41
N VAL A 158 7.04 -2.89 6.55
CA VAL A 158 6.20 -2.16 5.60
C VAL A 158 6.36 -2.81 4.23
N ILE A 159 5.27 -3.20 3.58
CA ILE A 159 5.27 -3.85 2.27
C ILE A 159 4.55 -2.96 1.27
N MET A 160 5.18 -2.68 0.14
CA MET A 160 4.57 -1.95 -0.96
C MET A 160 4.26 -2.94 -2.08
N LEU A 161 2.97 -3.20 -2.29
CA LEU A 161 2.49 -3.99 -3.42
C LEU A 161 2.30 -3.05 -4.60
N ASP A 162 3.24 -3.15 -5.53
CA ASP A 162 3.18 -2.54 -6.85
C ASP A 162 2.83 -1.02 -6.81
N PRO A 163 3.57 -0.21 -6.04
CA PRO A 163 3.27 1.22 -5.87
C PRO A 163 3.52 2.00 -7.17
N PRO A 164 2.65 2.93 -7.60
CA PRO A 164 2.95 3.81 -8.72
C PRO A 164 4.07 4.81 -8.37
N HIS A 165 4.83 5.28 -9.36
CA HIS A 165 5.96 6.19 -9.13
C HIS A 165 5.62 7.44 -8.28
N TYR A 166 4.42 8.01 -8.48
CA TYR A 166 3.99 9.19 -7.76
C TYR A 166 3.75 8.92 -6.27
N ALA A 167 3.45 7.67 -5.85
CA ALA A 167 3.32 7.31 -4.44
C ALA A 167 4.66 7.47 -3.68
N HIS A 168 5.78 7.44 -4.39
CA HIS A 168 7.11 7.75 -3.84
C HIS A 168 7.56 9.20 -4.06
N GLY A 169 6.73 10.01 -4.73
CA GLY A 169 7.12 11.34 -5.18
C GLY A 169 8.24 11.35 -6.24
N PHE A 170 8.50 10.21 -6.89
CA PHE A 170 9.48 10.15 -7.97
C PHE A 170 9.03 10.98 -9.16
N THR A 171 9.99 11.64 -9.82
CA THR A 171 9.74 12.37 -11.06
C THR A 171 9.90 11.42 -12.24
N LEU A 172 9.04 11.55 -13.24
CA LEU A 172 9.27 10.91 -14.54
C LEU A 172 10.35 11.67 -15.32
N PRO A 173 11.08 11.02 -16.24
CA PRO A 173 11.93 11.74 -17.19
C PRO A 173 11.13 12.80 -17.95
N ASP A 174 11.75 13.95 -18.28
CA ASP A 174 11.08 15.09 -18.92
C ASP A 174 10.36 14.75 -20.24
N SER A 175 10.84 13.71 -20.95
CA SER A 175 10.23 13.19 -22.17
C SER A 175 8.88 12.48 -21.94
N LEU A 176 8.52 12.22 -20.69
CA LEU A 176 7.32 11.51 -20.29
C LEU A 176 6.45 12.37 -19.38
N THR A 177 5.17 12.45 -19.72
CA THR A 177 4.14 13.00 -18.83
C THR A 177 3.11 11.90 -18.56
N PHE A 178 2.73 11.72 -17.30
CA PHE A 178 1.51 11.01 -16.98
C PHE A 178 0.34 11.88 -17.45
N VAL A 179 -0.16 11.60 -18.66
CA VAL A 179 -1.24 12.39 -19.24
C VAL A 179 -2.55 11.89 -18.66
N ILE A 180 -3.14 12.67 -17.75
CA ILE A 180 -4.59 12.60 -17.53
C ILE A 180 -5.20 13.04 -18.87
N PRO A 181 -5.98 12.18 -19.57
CA PRO A 181 -6.51 12.54 -20.88
C PRO A 181 -7.27 13.87 -20.79
N ALA A 182 -6.84 14.87 -21.56
CA ALA A 182 -7.41 16.22 -21.51
C ALA A 182 -8.89 16.28 -21.93
N GLN A 183 -9.44 15.19 -22.46
CA GLN A 183 -10.79 15.07 -23.02
C GLN A 183 -11.81 14.44 -22.06
N LEU A 184 -11.49 14.30 -20.77
CA LEU A 184 -12.44 13.70 -19.82
C LEU A 184 -13.48 14.72 -19.37
N SER A 185 -14.76 14.37 -19.52
CA SER A 185 -15.90 15.22 -19.18
C SER A 185 -16.12 15.36 -17.67
N SER A 186 -15.60 14.43 -16.85
CA SER A 186 -15.68 14.45 -15.38
C SER A 186 -14.61 13.56 -14.72
N LEU A 187 -14.49 13.65 -13.39
CA LEU A 187 -13.61 12.76 -12.62
C LEU A 187 -14.14 11.32 -12.57
N GLU A 188 -15.45 11.12 -12.64
CA GLU A 188 -16.03 9.79 -12.79
C GLU A 188 -15.60 9.17 -14.10
N ALA A 189 -15.69 9.90 -15.22
CA ALA A 189 -15.20 9.43 -16.51
C ALA A 189 -13.69 9.12 -16.48
N PHE A 190 -12.91 9.91 -15.73
CA PHE A 190 -11.50 9.60 -15.47
C PHE A 190 -11.34 8.24 -14.81
N TYR A 191 -12.03 7.98 -13.70
CA TYR A 191 -11.89 6.72 -12.96
C TYR A 191 -12.41 5.50 -13.72
N GLU A 192 -13.46 5.68 -14.51
CA GLU A 192 -13.99 4.64 -15.39
C GLU A 192 -12.99 4.23 -16.48
N SER A 193 -12.20 5.18 -17.01
CA SER A 193 -11.11 4.89 -17.94
C SER A 193 -9.86 4.35 -17.21
N PHE A 194 -9.50 5.00 -16.10
CA PHE A 194 -8.31 4.69 -15.30
C PHE A 194 -8.31 3.25 -14.82
N LYS A 195 -9.44 2.74 -14.33
CA LYS A 195 -9.52 1.36 -13.80
C LYS A 195 -9.09 0.32 -14.83
N GLY A 196 -9.53 0.46 -16.10
CA GLY A 196 -9.15 -0.44 -17.18
C GLY A 196 -7.64 -0.37 -17.42
N SER A 197 -7.12 0.84 -17.62
CA SER A 197 -5.69 1.02 -17.82
C SER A 197 -4.85 0.43 -16.69
N VAL A 198 -5.13 0.74 -15.41
CA VAL A 198 -4.23 0.30 -14.33
C VAL A 198 -4.29 -1.20 -14.04
N ILE A 199 -5.41 -1.89 -14.30
CA ILE A 199 -5.52 -3.35 -14.12
C ILE A 199 -5.36 -4.13 -15.44
N GLY A 200 -4.76 -3.52 -16.46
CA GLY A 200 -4.39 -4.19 -17.70
C GLY A 200 -3.18 -5.12 -17.55
N TYR A 201 -2.95 -5.96 -18.55
CA TYR A 201 -1.73 -6.76 -18.66
C TYR A 201 -0.75 -6.11 -19.63
N TYR A 202 0.43 -5.77 -19.12
CA TYR A 202 1.48 -5.08 -19.85
C TYR A 202 2.69 -5.99 -20.03
N ASN A 203 3.41 -5.84 -21.13
CA ASN A 203 4.67 -6.54 -21.29
C ASN A 203 5.81 -5.69 -20.72
N THR A 204 6.67 -6.32 -19.91
CA THR A 204 7.93 -5.73 -19.46
C THR A 204 9.05 -6.34 -20.30
N PRO A 205 9.70 -5.60 -21.21
CA PRO A 205 10.75 -6.16 -22.04
C PRO A 205 11.95 -6.62 -21.20
N GLU A 206 12.55 -7.74 -21.59
CA GLU A 206 13.85 -8.16 -21.04
C GLU A 206 14.89 -7.07 -21.30
N GLY A 207 15.74 -6.81 -20.31
CA GLY A 207 16.83 -5.85 -20.44
C GLY A 207 16.41 -4.37 -20.50
N TRP A 208 15.16 -4.01 -20.15
CA TRP A 208 14.74 -2.60 -20.18
C TRP A 208 15.58 -1.69 -19.26
N GLY A 209 16.25 -2.27 -18.24
CA GLY A 209 17.39 -1.64 -17.57
C GLY A 209 17.14 -0.27 -16.97
N GLY A 210 15.89 0.04 -16.60
CA GLY A 210 15.51 1.36 -16.09
C GLY A 210 15.07 2.38 -17.14
N ASP A 211 15.26 2.08 -18.43
CA ASP A 211 14.77 2.92 -19.52
C ASP A 211 13.26 2.74 -19.69
N ILE A 212 12.54 3.58 -18.96
CA ILE A 212 11.08 3.66 -18.94
C ILE A 212 10.46 3.86 -20.34
N SER A 213 11.22 4.34 -21.33
CA SER A 213 10.72 4.49 -22.71
C SER A 213 10.47 3.15 -23.41
N LEU A 214 11.13 2.08 -22.95
CA LEU A 214 10.99 0.72 -23.46
C LEU A 214 9.76 -0.01 -22.92
N LEU A 215 9.18 0.44 -21.80
CA LEU A 215 8.05 -0.23 -21.17
C LEU A 215 6.79 -0.15 -22.05
N ASP A 216 5.91 -1.17 -21.94
CA ASP A 216 4.62 -1.17 -22.62
C ASP A 216 3.69 -0.10 -22.03
N ARG A 217 3.35 0.88 -22.87
CA ARG A 217 2.46 2.01 -22.54
C ARG A 217 1.16 2.00 -23.36
N ARG A 218 0.85 0.89 -24.01
CA ARG A 218 -0.40 0.77 -24.80
C ARG A 218 -1.60 0.91 -23.89
N THR A 219 -2.73 1.36 -24.44
CA THR A 219 -4.02 1.18 -23.75
C THR A 219 -4.48 -0.26 -24.03
N PRO A 220 -4.63 -1.13 -23.01
CA PRO A 220 -5.09 -2.50 -23.22
C PRO A 220 -6.52 -2.50 -23.77
N ALA A 221 -6.87 -3.54 -24.54
CA ALA A 221 -8.23 -3.73 -25.02
C ALA A 221 -9.20 -3.99 -23.86
N GLU A 222 -10.44 -3.47 -23.95
CA GLU A 222 -11.49 -3.58 -22.94
C GLU A 222 -11.80 -5.02 -22.46
N ALA A 223 -11.55 -6.01 -23.31
CA ALA A 223 -11.87 -7.41 -23.06
C ALA A 223 -10.96 -8.14 -22.04
N ALA A 224 -9.96 -7.47 -21.44
CA ALA A 224 -9.01 -8.09 -20.51
C ALA A 224 -9.20 -7.66 -19.03
N TYR A 225 -10.34 -7.05 -18.67
CA TYR A 225 -10.55 -6.44 -17.35
C TYR A 225 -11.55 -7.19 -16.46
N THR A 226 -11.10 -7.55 -15.27
CA THR A 226 -11.85 -8.35 -14.28
C THR A 226 -13.12 -7.72 -13.71
N PRO A 227 -13.24 -6.39 -13.55
CA PRO A 227 -14.51 -5.79 -13.13
C PRO A 227 -15.67 -6.05 -14.12
N HIS A 228 -15.39 -6.33 -15.40
CA HIS A 228 -16.45 -6.69 -16.36
C HIS A 228 -17.01 -8.11 -16.14
N ALA A 229 -16.24 -8.99 -15.49
CA ALA A 229 -16.69 -10.33 -15.12
C ALA A 229 -17.43 -10.36 -13.77
N TRP A 230 -17.40 -9.26 -13.00
CA TRP A 230 -18.15 -9.15 -11.76
C TRP A 230 -19.64 -8.98 -12.03
N SER A 231 -20.46 -9.59 -11.16
CA SER A 231 -21.86 -9.20 -11.06
C SER A 231 -21.98 -7.73 -10.66
N THR A 232 -23.12 -7.09 -10.94
CA THR A 232 -23.39 -5.72 -10.48
C THR A 232 -23.23 -5.57 -8.97
N GLU A 233 -23.64 -6.59 -8.21
CA GLU A 233 -23.49 -6.64 -6.75
C GLU A 233 -22.02 -6.71 -6.33
N ASP A 234 -21.23 -7.60 -6.96
CA ASP A 234 -19.80 -7.73 -6.66
C ASP A 234 -19.03 -6.45 -6.99
N TYR A 235 -19.40 -5.79 -8.08
CA TYR A 235 -18.84 -4.51 -8.48
C TYR A 235 -19.16 -3.42 -7.45
N ALA A 236 -20.43 -3.25 -7.09
CA ALA A 236 -20.86 -2.26 -6.10
C ALA A 236 -20.23 -2.49 -4.72
N LYS A 237 -19.98 -3.76 -4.37
CA LYS A 237 -19.29 -4.15 -3.14
C LYS A 237 -17.82 -3.76 -3.12
N ARG A 238 -17.09 -3.93 -4.24
CA ARG A 238 -15.61 -3.79 -4.30
C ARG A 238 -15.11 -2.45 -4.82
N TYR A 239 -15.98 -1.67 -5.45
CA TYR A 239 -15.62 -0.43 -6.13
C TYR A 239 -16.38 0.76 -5.55
N THR A 240 -15.65 1.77 -5.10
CA THR A 240 -16.16 2.98 -4.44
C THR A 240 -15.62 4.21 -5.16
N ILE A 241 -16.23 4.54 -6.29
CA ILE A 241 -15.82 5.68 -7.14
C ILE A 241 -15.89 7.02 -6.39
N GLN A 242 -16.81 7.14 -5.42
CA GLN A 242 -17.00 8.37 -4.64
C GLN A 242 -15.77 8.77 -3.82
N ALA A 243 -15.06 7.78 -3.25
CA ALA A 243 -13.80 8.04 -2.56
C ALA A 243 -12.75 8.60 -3.54
N GLY A 244 -12.68 8.03 -4.74
CA GLY A 244 -11.82 8.45 -5.83
C GLY A 244 -12.03 9.91 -6.22
N VAL A 245 -13.25 10.27 -6.60
CA VAL A 245 -13.58 11.63 -7.08
C VAL A 245 -13.48 12.69 -5.99
N ARG A 246 -13.83 12.35 -4.74
CA ARG A 246 -13.83 13.32 -3.64
C ARG A 246 -12.43 13.59 -3.07
N SER A 247 -11.59 12.55 -2.97
CA SER A 247 -10.35 12.63 -2.21
C SER A 247 -9.12 12.14 -2.99
N GLU A 248 -9.18 10.96 -3.61
CA GLU A 248 -7.96 10.31 -4.08
C GLU A 248 -7.42 10.88 -5.38
N PHE A 249 -8.28 11.47 -6.21
CA PHE A 249 -7.84 12.14 -7.44
C PHE A 249 -6.76 13.18 -7.12
N PHE A 250 -6.95 13.92 -6.03
CA PHE A 250 -6.04 14.96 -5.58
C PHE A 250 -4.69 14.41 -5.10
N THR A 251 -4.63 13.13 -4.68
CA THR A 251 -3.36 12.49 -4.30
C THR A 251 -2.43 12.21 -5.48
N GLN A 252 -2.98 12.24 -6.71
CA GLN A 252 -2.22 12.02 -7.95
C GLN A 252 -1.71 13.33 -8.56
N LEU A 253 -2.08 14.48 -8.00
CA LEU A 253 -1.70 15.79 -8.51
C LEU A 253 -0.28 16.15 -8.09
N ARG A 254 0.35 17.02 -8.90
CA ARG A 254 1.71 17.53 -8.64
C ARG A 254 1.85 18.23 -7.28
N THR A 255 0.77 18.79 -6.73
CA THR A 255 0.74 19.43 -5.41
C THR A 255 1.16 18.48 -4.29
N MET A 256 0.89 17.17 -4.43
CA MET A 256 1.22 16.16 -3.42
C MET A 256 2.65 15.61 -3.53
N LYS A 257 3.35 15.90 -4.64
CA LYS A 257 4.64 15.28 -4.95
C LYS A 257 5.67 15.45 -3.82
N SER A 258 5.88 16.68 -3.35
CA SER A 258 6.92 16.98 -2.35
C SER A 258 6.65 16.28 -1.01
N ILE A 259 5.38 16.15 -0.64
CA ILE A 259 4.96 15.47 0.60
C ILE A 259 5.14 13.96 0.48
N PHE A 260 4.80 13.37 -0.66
CA PHE A 260 5.01 11.94 -0.90
C PHE A 260 6.50 11.59 -1.00
N GLU A 261 7.28 12.46 -1.66
CA GLU A 261 8.73 12.34 -1.70
C GLU A 261 9.35 12.38 -0.30
N GLU A 262 8.95 13.34 0.55
CA GLU A 262 9.45 13.42 1.92
C GLU A 262 9.00 12.22 2.77
N ASN A 263 7.75 11.76 2.62
CA ASN A 263 7.23 10.57 3.30
C ASN A 263 8.08 9.34 2.95
N SER A 264 8.33 9.10 1.67
CA SER A 264 9.14 7.99 1.19
C SER A 264 10.61 8.11 1.57
N ARG A 265 11.20 9.30 1.42
CA ARG A 265 12.58 9.56 1.84
C ARG A 265 12.77 9.23 3.31
N ARG A 266 11.85 9.68 4.18
CA ARG A 266 11.93 9.43 5.62
C ARG A 266 11.68 7.96 5.99
N ALA A 267 10.70 7.31 5.36
CA ALA A 267 10.37 5.92 5.67
C ALA A 267 11.42 4.91 5.15
N LEU A 268 11.95 5.15 3.93
CA LEU A 268 12.76 4.17 3.18
C LEU A 268 14.25 4.50 3.17
N PHE A 269 14.62 5.79 3.09
CA PHE A 269 15.97 6.23 2.70
C PHE A 269 16.63 7.17 3.74
N ASN A 270 16.10 7.24 4.96
CA ASN A 270 16.66 8.09 6.00
C ASN A 270 17.44 7.24 7.01
N GLU A 271 18.77 7.30 6.93
CA GLU A 271 19.68 6.55 7.80
C GLU A 271 19.41 6.81 9.30
N HIS A 272 19.22 8.07 9.70
CA HIS A 272 18.98 8.41 11.10
C HIS A 272 17.71 7.72 11.62
N LEU A 273 16.60 7.81 10.89
CA LEU A 273 15.34 7.17 11.27
C LEU A 273 15.43 5.64 11.19
N ALA A 274 16.14 5.10 10.20
CA ALA A 274 16.37 3.66 10.08
C ALA A 274 17.06 3.09 11.32
N GLN A 275 17.95 3.86 11.97
CA GLN A 275 18.69 3.43 13.15
C GLN A 275 18.01 3.77 14.48
N THR A 276 17.25 4.87 14.54
CA THR A 276 16.74 5.41 15.82
C THR A 276 15.28 5.13 16.09
N PHE A 277 14.48 4.82 15.06
CA PHE A 277 13.06 4.55 15.22
C PHE A 277 12.69 3.20 14.63
N CYS A 278 12.15 2.29 15.45
CA CYS A 278 11.81 0.92 15.05
C CYS A 278 12.91 0.26 14.17
N PRO A 279 14.18 0.19 14.61
CA PRO A 279 15.30 -0.22 13.74
C PRO A 279 15.22 -1.65 13.22
N ARG A 280 14.37 -2.50 13.82
CA ARG A 280 14.10 -3.87 13.37
C ARG A 280 13.11 -3.96 12.19
N VAL A 281 12.42 -2.86 11.86
CA VAL A 281 11.46 -2.84 10.76
C VAL A 281 12.18 -2.92 9.42
N SER A 282 11.80 -3.89 8.61
CA SER A 282 12.27 -4.06 7.23
C SER A 282 11.29 -3.47 6.21
N ILE A 283 11.76 -3.26 4.99
CA ILE A 283 10.96 -2.79 3.86
C ILE A 283 10.80 -3.94 2.86
N GLY A 284 9.58 -4.15 2.38
CA GLY A 284 9.24 -5.13 1.35
C GLY A 284 8.71 -4.45 0.09
N ILE A 285 9.13 -4.92 -1.09
CA ILE A 285 8.50 -4.58 -2.37
C ILE A 285 7.97 -5.88 -3.00
N LEU A 286 6.67 -5.93 -3.22
CA LEU A 286 6.04 -6.92 -4.10
C LEU A 286 5.83 -6.26 -5.45
N SER A 287 6.72 -6.53 -6.39
CA SER A 287 6.59 -6.07 -7.78
C SER A 287 5.90 -7.14 -8.63
N VAL A 288 5.18 -6.73 -9.67
CA VAL A 288 4.37 -7.67 -10.47
C VAL A 288 4.74 -7.59 -11.95
N GLY A 289 5.00 -8.73 -12.59
CA GLY A 289 5.66 -8.82 -13.90
C GLY A 289 4.92 -8.16 -15.05
N ARG A 290 3.57 -8.20 -15.05
CA ARG A 290 2.74 -7.63 -16.14
C ARG A 290 1.95 -6.39 -15.71
N SER A 291 2.48 -5.65 -14.73
CA SER A 291 1.87 -4.41 -14.26
C SER A 291 2.14 -3.20 -15.15
N HIS A 292 1.33 -2.16 -14.97
CA HIS A 292 1.46 -0.88 -15.65
C HIS A 292 2.85 -0.27 -15.45
N TRP A 293 3.37 0.39 -16.50
CA TRP A 293 4.75 0.90 -16.54
C TRP A 293 5.11 1.84 -15.38
N ILE A 294 4.14 2.60 -14.85
CA ILE A 294 4.36 3.49 -13.69
C ILE A 294 4.75 2.73 -12.41
N CYS A 295 4.28 1.49 -12.26
CA CYS A 295 4.57 0.64 -11.10
C CYS A 295 5.90 -0.09 -11.29
N GLN A 296 6.17 -0.57 -12.52
CA GLN A 296 7.48 -1.14 -12.89
C GLN A 296 8.61 -0.14 -12.65
N TYR A 297 8.43 1.09 -13.12
CA TYR A 297 9.40 2.17 -12.95
C TYR A 297 9.64 2.49 -11.47
N SER A 298 8.56 2.53 -10.68
CA SER A 298 8.63 2.77 -9.24
C SER A 298 9.44 1.70 -8.50
N ALA A 299 9.14 0.42 -8.73
CA ALA A 299 9.87 -0.68 -8.10
C ALA A 299 11.35 -0.70 -8.51
N TYR A 300 11.65 -0.42 -9.78
CA TYR A 300 13.01 -0.31 -10.26
C TYR A 300 13.76 0.86 -9.61
N ARG A 301 13.18 2.07 -9.63
CA ARG A 301 13.83 3.27 -9.10
C ARG A 301 14.07 3.18 -7.59
N THR A 302 13.17 2.56 -6.83
CA THR A 302 13.37 2.31 -5.40
C THR A 302 14.59 1.40 -5.16
N GLN A 303 14.76 0.34 -5.95
CA GLN A 303 15.91 -0.56 -5.85
C GLN A 303 17.22 0.12 -6.24
N GLU A 304 17.22 0.88 -7.32
CA GLU A 304 18.40 1.65 -7.73
C GLU A 304 18.83 2.64 -6.66
N LEU A 305 17.90 3.46 -6.15
CA LEU A 305 18.23 4.45 -5.12
C LEU A 305 18.71 3.77 -3.83
N TYR A 306 18.10 2.66 -3.43
CA TYR A 306 18.57 1.87 -2.28
C TYR A 306 20.01 1.38 -2.49
N LYS A 307 20.32 0.86 -3.67
CA LYS A 307 21.67 0.43 -4.04
C LYS A 307 22.66 1.60 -4.02
N GLU A 308 22.32 2.73 -4.66
CA GLU A 308 23.16 3.93 -4.71
C GLU A 308 23.53 4.44 -3.29
N LEU A 309 22.57 4.45 -2.36
CA LEU A 309 22.78 4.94 -0.99
C LEU A 309 23.58 3.94 -0.15
N THR A 310 23.31 2.64 -0.29
CA THR A 310 24.06 1.61 0.44
C THR A 310 25.51 1.48 -0.06
N GLU A 311 25.77 1.67 -1.36
CA GLU A 311 27.13 1.76 -1.92
C GLU A 311 27.91 2.98 -1.41
N LYS A 312 27.20 4.05 -1.01
CA LYS A 312 27.79 5.21 -0.32
C LYS A 312 28.01 4.98 1.18
N GLY A 313 27.62 3.83 1.71
CA GLY A 313 27.81 3.45 3.11
C GLY A 313 26.65 3.82 4.03
N GLU A 314 25.50 4.30 3.51
CA GLU A 314 24.32 4.58 4.34
C GLU A 314 23.73 3.30 4.93
N LYS A 315 23.45 3.31 6.23
CA LYS A 315 22.80 2.18 6.93
C LYS A 315 21.28 2.32 6.90
N LEU A 316 20.69 1.91 5.79
CA LEU A 316 19.24 1.92 5.58
C LEU A 316 18.55 0.69 6.21
N ARG A 317 17.22 0.74 6.28
CA ARG A 317 16.41 -0.42 6.69
C ARG A 317 16.59 -1.56 5.69
N PRO A 318 16.63 -2.83 6.13
CA PRO A 318 16.75 -3.95 5.20
C PRO A 318 15.63 -3.93 4.15
N LEU A 319 16.01 -3.86 2.87
CA LEU A 319 15.09 -3.98 1.74
C LEU A 319 15.03 -5.42 1.25
N LYS A 320 13.82 -5.98 1.17
CA LYS A 320 13.52 -7.24 0.50
C LYS A 320 12.63 -6.98 -0.71
N VAL A 321 12.94 -7.61 -1.83
CA VAL A 321 12.14 -7.49 -3.06
C VAL A 321 11.75 -8.89 -3.50
N TYR A 322 10.48 -9.06 -3.84
CA TYR A 322 9.98 -10.25 -4.48
C TYR A 322 9.22 -9.86 -5.74
N HIS A 323 9.49 -10.57 -6.82
CA HIS A 323 8.89 -10.32 -8.14
C HIS A 323 7.89 -11.44 -8.46
N ILE A 324 6.61 -11.09 -8.45
CA ILE A 324 5.54 -11.99 -8.86
C ILE A 324 5.51 -11.99 -10.38
N GLN A 325 5.91 -13.10 -11.00
CA GLN A 325 6.08 -13.19 -12.45
C GLN A 325 4.75 -13.07 -13.21
N CYS A 326 3.71 -13.72 -12.67
CA CYS A 326 2.35 -13.69 -13.21
C CYS A 326 1.58 -12.45 -12.72
N GLY A 327 0.43 -12.19 -13.33
CA GLY A 327 -0.46 -11.14 -12.84
C GLY A 327 -0.07 -9.73 -13.25
N ASN A 328 -0.94 -8.81 -12.85
CA ASN A 328 -0.85 -7.38 -13.13
C ASN A 328 -1.05 -6.59 -11.82
N HIS A 329 -1.31 -5.29 -11.93
CA HIS A 329 -1.54 -4.43 -10.76
C HIS A 329 -2.60 -4.95 -9.78
N PHE A 330 -3.52 -5.83 -10.20
CA PHE A 330 -4.56 -6.44 -9.38
C PHE A 330 -4.25 -7.91 -9.00
N THR A 331 -2.97 -8.26 -8.89
CA THR A 331 -2.51 -9.64 -8.69
C THR A 331 -3.07 -10.32 -7.44
N HIS A 332 -3.28 -9.57 -6.36
CA HIS A 332 -3.84 -10.12 -5.11
C HIS A 332 -5.23 -10.73 -5.29
N TYR A 333 -5.97 -10.29 -6.32
CA TYR A 333 -7.28 -10.84 -6.67
C TYR A 333 -7.21 -11.90 -7.79
N HIS A 334 -6.37 -11.70 -8.81
CA HIS A 334 -6.26 -12.61 -9.97
C HIS A 334 -5.41 -13.86 -9.68
N TYR A 335 -4.30 -13.68 -8.98
CA TYR A 335 -3.32 -14.71 -8.67
C TYR A 335 -3.06 -14.70 -7.15
N PRO A 336 -4.09 -14.98 -6.33
CA PRO A 336 -4.00 -14.84 -4.88
C PRO A 336 -2.98 -15.82 -4.27
N GLU A 337 -2.77 -17.00 -4.86
CA GLU A 337 -1.74 -17.95 -4.43
C GLU A 337 -0.32 -17.39 -4.63
N ASP A 338 0.00 -16.94 -5.86
CA ASP A 338 1.31 -16.34 -6.16
C ASP A 338 1.58 -15.08 -5.33
N PHE A 339 0.54 -14.27 -5.10
CA PHE A 339 0.61 -13.13 -4.19
C PHE A 339 0.96 -13.56 -2.76
N MET A 340 0.28 -14.60 -2.25
CA MET A 340 0.49 -15.10 -0.89
C MET A 340 1.86 -15.76 -0.71
N ASP A 341 2.38 -16.43 -1.74
CA ASP A 341 3.72 -16.99 -1.74
C ASP A 341 4.79 -15.89 -1.75
N GLY A 342 4.61 -14.84 -2.55
CA GLY A 342 5.48 -13.67 -2.52
C GLY A 342 5.45 -12.96 -1.17
N LEU A 343 4.26 -12.77 -0.59
CA LEU A 343 4.10 -12.22 0.75
C LEU A 343 4.83 -13.08 1.80
N LYS A 344 4.68 -14.40 1.74
CA LYS A 344 5.36 -15.32 2.66
C LYS A 344 6.88 -15.28 2.50
N ALA A 345 7.38 -15.18 1.27
CA ALA A 345 8.80 -15.07 0.99
C ALA A 345 9.42 -13.79 1.59
N LEU A 346 8.73 -12.65 1.53
CA LEU A 346 9.19 -11.42 2.19
C LEU A 346 9.21 -11.56 3.73
N LEU A 347 8.18 -12.21 4.29
CA LEU A 347 7.98 -12.40 5.72
C LEU A 347 8.79 -13.57 6.32
N SER A 348 9.56 -14.30 5.52
CA SER A 348 10.52 -15.30 5.98
C SER A 348 11.88 -14.63 6.16
#